data_AF-A0A3P7J7F4-F1
#
_entry.id   AF-A0A3P7J7F4-F1
#
_cell.length_a   1.000
_cell.length_b   1.000
_cell.length_c   1.000
_cell.angle_alpha   90.00
_cell.angle_beta   90.00
_cell.angle_gamma   90.00
#
_symmetry.space_group_name_H-M   'P 1'
#
loop_
_entity.id
_entity.type
_entity.pdbx_description
1 polymer ?
#
loop_
_entity_poly.entity_id
_entity_poly.type
_entity_poly.pdbx_seq_one_letter_code
_entity_poly.pdbx_strand_id
1 'polypeptide(L)'
;MMGRNGVEAIAWLIKEVGISDQISVQDFVAQKDAMLAEMFPECNAFPGAERLVRHFAKHHIPMAICSGSCYRKFKQKSVKHRDWLDLIPIKFNLFHSTSIAVSLRYFHCNLAYLGYQVELYIEYCEHEI
;
A
#
# COMPACT_ATOMS: atom_id res chain seq x y z
N MET A 1 -2.63 -4.06 -12.20
CA MET A 1 -2.60 -5.50 -11.91
C MET A 1 -1.75 -5.77 -10.69
N MET A 2 -2.19 -6.67 -9.81
CA MET A 2 -1.43 -7.05 -8.61
C MET A 2 -0.06 -7.65 -8.99
N GLY A 3 0.99 -7.29 -8.25
CA GLY A 3 2.33 -7.89 -8.35
C GLY A 3 3.19 -7.51 -9.56
N ARG A 4 2.70 -6.70 -10.51
CA ARG A 4 3.48 -6.27 -11.70
C ARG A 4 4.07 -4.86 -11.50
N ASN A 5 5.16 -4.58 -12.21
CA ASN A 5 5.67 -3.21 -12.31
C ASN A 5 4.60 -2.30 -12.93
N GLY A 6 4.47 -1.06 -12.45
CA GLY A 6 3.42 -0.14 -12.88
C GLY A 6 3.40 0.14 -14.39
N VAL A 7 4.57 0.37 -15.00
CA VAL A 7 4.66 0.68 -16.45
C VAL A 7 4.39 -0.56 -17.28
N GLU A 8 4.96 -1.71 -16.88
CA GLU A 8 4.74 -3.00 -17.53
C GLU A 8 3.26 -3.41 -17.48
N ALA A 9 2.62 -3.22 -16.32
CA ALA A 9 1.19 -3.52 -16.13
C ALA A 9 0.29 -2.67 -17.02
N ILE A 10 0.65 -1.39 -17.23
CA ILE A 10 -0.12 -0.48 -18.09
C ILE A 10 0.07 -0.87 -19.56
N ALA A 11 1.31 -1.16 -19.99
CA ALA A 11 1.57 -1.63 -21.34
C ALA A 11 0.81 -2.93 -21.65
N TRP A 12 0.80 -3.87 -20.70
CA TRP A 12 0.00 -5.09 -20.83
C TRP A 12 -1.50 -4.78 -20.90
N LEU A 13 -2.02 -3.91 -20.04
CA LEU A 13 -3.45 -3.57 -19.99
C LEU A 13 -3.93 -2.94 -21.31
N ILE A 14 -3.20 -1.94 -21.81
CA ILE A 14 -3.52 -1.24 -23.07
C ILE A 14 -3.59 -2.23 -24.24
N LYS A 15 -2.65 -3.18 -24.28
CA LYS A 15 -2.63 -4.24 -25.28
C LYS A 15 -3.81 -5.19 -25.14
N GLU A 16 -4.09 -5.64 -23.92
CA GLU A 16 -5.13 -6.64 -23.64
C GLU A 16 -6.54 -6.12 -23.96
N VAL A 17 -6.83 -4.86 -23.63
CA VAL A 17 -8.13 -4.24 -23.92
C VAL A 17 -8.24 -3.70 -25.35
N GLY A 18 -7.19 -3.84 -26.17
CA GLY A 18 -7.22 -3.50 -27.59
C GLY A 18 -7.22 -2.00 -27.90
N ILE A 19 -6.68 -1.15 -27.01
CA ILE A 19 -6.66 0.32 -27.18
C ILE A 19 -5.26 0.89 -27.50
N SER A 20 -4.33 0.05 -27.94
CA SER A 20 -2.95 0.45 -28.26
C SER A 20 -2.84 1.57 -29.29
N ASP A 21 -3.81 1.70 -30.20
CA ASP A 21 -3.82 2.75 -31.23
C ASP A 21 -4.46 4.07 -30.74
N GLN A 22 -5.07 4.08 -29.54
CA GLN A 22 -5.81 5.22 -29.00
C GLN A 22 -5.03 5.97 -27.92
N ILE A 23 -4.17 5.28 -27.16
CA ILE A 23 -3.45 5.89 -26.05
C ILE A 23 -2.06 5.28 -25.87
N SER A 24 -1.07 6.15 -25.68
CA SER A 24 0.28 5.71 -25.33
C SER A 24 0.36 5.30 -23.86
N VAL A 25 1.32 4.45 -23.50
CA VAL A 25 1.58 4.05 -22.11
C VAL A 25 1.82 5.28 -21.22
N GLN A 26 2.54 6.27 -21.74
CA GLN A 26 2.96 7.49 -21.05
C GLN A 26 1.77 8.40 -20.78
N ASP A 27 0.90 8.59 -21.78
CA ASP A 27 -0.32 9.38 -21.63
C ASP A 27 -1.28 8.72 -20.64
N PHE A 28 -1.42 7.39 -20.70
CA PHE A 28 -2.20 6.64 -19.73
C PHE A 28 -1.65 6.80 -18.31
N VAL A 29 -0.33 6.68 -18.13
CA VAL A 29 0.32 6.91 -16.83
C VAL A 29 0.01 8.30 -16.29
N ALA A 30 0.14 9.33 -17.13
CA ALA A 30 -0.09 10.72 -16.73
C ALA A 30 -1.55 10.95 -16.31
N GLN A 31 -2.52 10.54 -17.14
CA GLN A 31 -3.94 10.66 -16.83
C GLN A 31 -4.30 9.88 -15.55
N LYS A 32 -3.84 8.64 -15.43
CA LYS A 32 -4.08 7.80 -14.25
C LYS A 32 -3.47 8.40 -12.98
N ASP A 33 -2.25 8.95 -13.04
CA ASP A 33 -1.62 9.57 -11.87
C ASP A 33 -2.34 10.87 -11.46
N ALA A 34 -2.89 11.65 -12.41
CA ALA A 34 -3.72 12.81 -12.11
C ALA A 34 -5.02 12.40 -11.38
N MET A 35 -5.77 11.44 -11.94
CA MET A 35 -7.00 10.92 -11.33
C MET A 35 -6.76 10.38 -9.92
N LEU A 36 -5.70 9.57 -9.74
CA LEU A 36 -5.37 9.01 -8.43
C LEU A 36 -4.94 10.07 -7.41
N ALA A 37 -4.32 11.18 -7.85
CA ALA A 37 -3.94 12.25 -6.95
C ALA A 37 -5.17 12.92 -6.31
N GLU A 38 -6.29 12.98 -7.03
CA GLU A 38 -7.58 13.48 -6.54
C GLU A 38 -8.33 12.44 -5.71
N MET A 39 -8.30 11.16 -6.10
CA MET A 39 -9.04 10.10 -5.42
C MET A 39 -8.39 9.59 -4.12
N PHE A 40 -7.05 9.57 -4.04
CA PHE A 40 -6.36 8.99 -2.88
C PHE A 40 -6.66 9.67 -1.53
N PRO A 41 -6.75 11.02 -1.44
CA PRO A 41 -7.17 11.67 -0.20
C PRO A 41 -8.57 11.25 0.27
N GLU A 42 -9.42 10.80 -0.65
CA GLU A 42 -10.80 10.41 -0.37
C GLU A 42 -10.97 8.96 0.06
N CYS A 43 -9.93 8.13 -0.07
CA CYS A 43 -9.97 6.72 0.28
C CYS A 43 -10.34 6.49 1.75
N ASN A 44 -11.26 5.56 1.98
CA ASN A 44 -11.63 5.11 3.32
C ASN A 44 -10.77 3.93 3.76
N ALA A 45 -10.66 3.75 5.09
CA ALA A 45 -9.99 2.60 5.66
C ALA A 45 -10.86 1.36 5.47
N PHE A 46 -10.23 0.19 5.32
CA PHE A 46 -10.99 -1.06 5.34
C PHE A 46 -11.76 -1.20 6.66
N PRO A 47 -13.00 -1.73 6.63
CA PRO A 47 -13.79 -1.94 7.83
C PRO A 47 -12.99 -2.77 8.87
N GLY A 48 -12.82 -2.20 10.07
CA GLY A 48 -12.12 -2.86 11.17
C GLY A 48 -10.60 -2.63 11.22
N ALA A 49 -9.97 -2.02 10.20
CA ALA A 49 -8.54 -1.72 10.22
C ALA A 49 -8.15 -0.82 11.40
N GLU A 50 -8.88 0.28 11.60
CA GLU A 50 -8.67 1.19 12.74
C GLU A 50 -8.88 0.48 14.09
N ARG A 51 -9.95 -0.31 14.21
CA ARG A 51 -10.27 -1.06 15.45
C ARG A 51 -9.11 -1.98 15.83
N LEU A 52 -8.53 -2.67 14.85
CA LEU A 52 -7.40 -3.57 15.05
C LEU A 52 -6.14 -2.83 15.48
N VAL A 53 -5.79 -1.73 14.79
CA VAL A 53 -4.61 -0.92 15.16
C VAL A 53 -4.74 -0.33 16.56
N ARG A 54 -5.92 0.18 16.91
CA ARG A 54 -6.18 0.68 18.27
C ARG A 54 -6.13 -0.43 19.32
N HIS A 55 -6.60 -1.63 18.99
CA HIS A 55 -6.50 -2.79 19.87
C HIS A 55 -5.02 -3.17 20.11
N PHE A 56 -4.21 -3.26 19.05
CA PHE A 56 -2.78 -3.53 19.18
C PHE A 56 -2.05 -2.47 19.99
N ALA A 57 -2.33 -1.19 19.74
CA ALA A 57 -1.77 -0.10 20.52
C ALA A 57 -2.14 -0.21 22.02
N LYS A 58 -3.42 -0.46 22.33
CA LYS A 58 -3.91 -0.61 23.71
C LYS A 58 -3.25 -1.77 24.45
N HIS A 59 -2.98 -2.87 23.74
CA HIS A 59 -2.39 -4.08 24.31
C HIS A 59 -0.86 -4.14 24.17
N HIS A 60 -0.23 -3.05 23.71
CA HIS A 60 1.22 -2.95 23.50
C HIS A 60 1.77 -4.05 22.57
N ILE A 61 0.98 -4.46 21.58
CA ILE A 61 1.38 -5.46 20.59
C ILE A 61 2.28 -4.76 19.56
N PRO A 62 3.53 -5.25 19.34
CA PRO A 62 4.41 -4.68 18.34
C PRO A 62 3.79 -4.74 16.94
N MET A 63 3.84 -3.63 16.21
CA MET A 63 3.28 -3.53 14.86
C MET A 63 4.11 -2.64 13.95
N ALA A 64 4.07 -2.96 12.65
CA ALA A 64 4.70 -2.19 11.59
C ALA A 64 3.76 -2.14 10.38
N ILE A 65 3.90 -1.10 9.56
CA ILE A 65 3.22 -1.01 8.26
C ILE A 65 4.25 -0.99 7.14
N CYS A 66 4.04 -1.83 6.14
CA CYS A 66 4.88 -1.94 4.96
C CYS A 66 4.05 -1.56 3.73
N SER A 67 4.56 -0.64 2.91
CA SER A 67 3.87 -0.23 1.69
C SER A 67 4.81 -0.30 0.49
N GLY A 68 4.37 -0.98 -0.57
CA GLY A 68 5.02 -0.93 -1.90
C GLY A 68 4.72 0.35 -2.67
N SER A 69 3.79 1.18 -2.21
CA SER A 69 3.51 2.48 -2.83
C SER A 69 4.65 3.47 -2.56
N CYS A 70 4.98 4.32 -3.54
CA CYS A 70 5.93 5.40 -3.28
C CYS A 70 5.44 6.35 -2.17
N TYR A 71 6.38 7.03 -1.51
CA TYR A 71 6.07 7.86 -0.34
C TYR A 71 5.00 8.94 -0.60
N ARG A 72 5.01 9.55 -1.79
CA ARG A 72 3.98 10.53 -2.21
C ARG A 72 2.58 9.92 -2.18
N LYS A 73 2.39 8.77 -2.84
CA LYS A 73 1.11 8.06 -2.91
C LYS A 73 0.67 7.55 -1.54
N PHE A 74 1.60 7.04 -0.74
CA PHE A 74 1.32 6.66 0.65
C PHE A 74 0.80 7.85 1.47
N LYS A 75 1.43 9.03 1.36
CA LYS A 75 0.96 10.22 2.08
C LYS A 75 -0.44 10.64 1.68
N GLN A 76 -0.78 10.57 0.39
CA GLN A 76 -2.12 10.87 -0.12
C GLN A 76 -3.16 9.86 0.39
N LYS A 77 -2.87 8.56 0.30
CA LYS A 77 -3.74 7.48 0.83
C LYS A 77 -3.95 7.57 2.36
N SER A 78 -3.04 8.21 3.08
CA SER A 78 -3.05 8.28 4.55
C SER A 78 -3.80 9.49 5.11
N VAL A 79 -4.29 10.41 4.27
CA VAL A 79 -4.87 11.70 4.72
C VAL A 79 -5.98 11.49 5.74
N LYS A 80 -6.96 10.63 5.46
CA LYS A 80 -8.10 10.32 6.34
C LYS A 80 -7.77 9.38 7.51
N HIS A 81 -6.53 8.91 7.64
CA HIS A 81 -6.18 7.77 8.50
C HIS A 81 -5.04 8.07 9.48
N ARG A 82 -4.57 9.32 9.51
CA ARG A 82 -3.42 9.75 10.32
C ARG A 82 -3.57 9.37 11.79
N ASP A 83 -4.74 9.64 12.37
CA ASP A 83 -5.03 9.47 13.79
C ASP A 83 -4.72 8.07 14.34
N TRP A 84 -4.91 7.02 13.52
CA TRP A 84 -4.60 5.66 13.93
C TRP A 84 -3.33 5.11 13.26
N LEU A 85 -2.93 5.60 12.09
CA LEU A 85 -1.63 5.26 11.49
C LEU A 85 -0.45 5.77 12.31
N ASP A 86 -0.62 6.86 13.06
CA ASP A 86 0.41 7.40 13.94
C ASP A 86 0.64 6.52 15.18
N LEU A 87 -0.30 5.64 15.52
CA LEU A 87 -0.11 4.60 16.53
C LEU A 87 0.86 3.51 16.07
N ILE A 88 1.07 3.35 14.76
CA ILE A 88 2.00 2.36 14.19
C ILE A 88 3.42 2.96 14.22
N PRO A 89 4.32 2.45 15.08
CA PRO A 89 5.62 3.07 15.30
C PRO A 89 6.56 2.91 14.11
N ILE A 90 6.48 1.79 13.40
CA ILE A 90 7.42 1.45 12.31
C ILE A 90 6.70 1.51 10.96
N LYS A 91 7.22 2.34 10.05
CA LYS A 91 6.65 2.55 8.71
C LYS A 91 7.73 2.31 7.65
N PHE A 92 7.61 1.25 6.86
CA PHE A 92 8.53 0.90 5.78
C PHE A 92 7.93 1.21 4.40
N ASN A 93 8.71 1.87 3.54
CA ASN A 93 8.36 2.10 2.14
C ASN A 93 9.29 1.29 1.24
N LEU A 94 8.72 0.34 0.49
CA LEU A 94 9.46 -0.64 -0.29
C LEU A 94 9.68 -0.21 -1.76
N PHE A 95 9.19 0.95 -2.17
CA PHE A 95 9.13 1.37 -3.59
C PHE A 95 10.49 1.48 -4.30
N HIS A 96 11.58 1.75 -3.58
CA HIS A 96 12.93 1.87 -4.16
C HIS A 96 13.87 0.73 -3.78
N SER A 97 13.38 -0.29 -3.07
CA SER A 97 14.28 -1.33 -2.56
C SER A 97 14.37 -2.48 -3.54
N THR A 98 15.29 -2.38 -4.50
CA THR A 98 15.56 -3.44 -5.49
C THR A 98 16.29 -4.65 -4.93
N SER A 99 16.78 -4.63 -3.69
CA SER A 99 17.56 -5.76 -3.14
C SER A 99 17.48 -5.93 -1.61
N ILE A 100 16.49 -5.37 -0.91
CA ILE A 100 16.23 -5.87 0.44
C ILE A 100 15.38 -7.13 0.27
N ALA A 101 16.06 -8.26 0.07
CA ALA A 101 15.64 -9.44 0.81
C ALA A 101 15.51 -8.94 2.24
N VAL A 102 14.28 -8.67 2.69
CA VAL A 102 14.00 -8.41 4.10
C VAL A 102 14.22 -9.76 4.73
N SER A 103 15.49 -10.10 4.90
CA SER A 103 15.93 -11.03 5.89
C SER A 103 15.41 -10.38 7.16
N LEU A 104 14.23 -10.85 7.58
CA LEU A 104 13.59 -10.69 8.87
C LEU A 104 14.55 -11.21 9.96
N ARG A 105 15.78 -10.70 9.98
CA ARG A 105 16.87 -11.12 10.85
C ARG A 105 16.80 -10.41 12.21
N TYR A 106 16.00 -9.34 12.28
CA TYR A 106 15.48 -8.81 13.55
C TYR A 106 14.28 -9.60 14.09
N PHE A 107 13.73 -10.54 13.32
CA PHE A 107 12.66 -11.46 13.72
C PHE A 107 13.20 -12.80 14.23
N HIS A 108 14.51 -12.88 14.57
CA HIS A 108 15.13 -14.11 15.08
C HIS A 108 15.56 -14.02 16.56
N CYS A 109 15.11 -13.00 17.28
CA CYS A 109 15.25 -12.91 18.72
C CYS A 109 13.85 -12.76 19.33
N ASN A 110 13.31 -13.85 19.90
CA ASN A 110 11.98 -14.01 20.51
C ASN A 110 10.77 -14.37 19.63
N LEU A 111 10.95 -15.07 18.50
CA LEU A 111 9.84 -15.77 17.82
C LEU A 111 9.45 -17.13 18.43
N ALA A 112 9.61 -17.29 19.74
CA ALA A 112 9.17 -18.48 20.48
C ALA A 112 7.93 -18.25 21.34
N TYR A 113 7.46 -17.00 21.48
CA TYR A 113 6.29 -16.70 22.30
C TYR A 113 5.30 -15.83 21.51
N LEU A 114 4.16 -16.44 21.13
CA LEU A 114 2.92 -15.79 20.68
C LEU A 114 2.83 -15.36 19.20
N GLY A 115 3.06 -16.30 18.28
CA GLY A 115 2.05 -16.80 17.32
C GLY A 115 1.13 -15.88 16.48
N TYR A 116 1.31 -14.57 16.38
CA TYR A 116 0.43 -13.72 15.53
C TYR A 116 1.20 -12.58 14.85
N GLN A 117 1.59 -12.78 13.59
CA GLN A 117 2.10 -11.73 12.71
C GLN A 117 0.94 -11.28 11.81
N VAL A 118 0.37 -10.10 12.06
CA VAL A 118 -0.75 -9.57 11.26
C VAL A 118 -0.22 -8.52 10.28
N GLU A 119 -0.18 -8.87 8.99
CA GLU A 119 0.06 -7.92 7.91
C GLU A 119 -1.23 -7.12 7.63
N LEU A 120 -1.27 -5.83 8.00
CA LEU A 120 -2.33 -4.93 7.54
C LEU A 120 -2.00 -4.47 6.11
N TYR A 121 -2.63 -5.12 5.12
CA TYR A 121 -2.71 -4.58 3.76
C TYR A 121 -3.77 -3.49 3.72
N ILE A 122 -3.34 -2.22 3.70
CA ILE A 122 -4.20 -1.11 3.28
C ILE A 122 -4.01 -0.96 1.78
N GLU A 123 -4.70 -1.77 0.97
CA GLU A 123 -4.77 -1.53 -0.46
C GLU A 123 -6.15 -1.79 -1.09
N TYR A 124 -6.59 -0.74 -1.80
CA TYR A 124 -7.76 -0.56 -2.68
C TYR A 124 -9.12 -0.19 -2.06
N CYS A 125 -9.41 1.12 -2.16
CA CYS A 125 -10.76 1.63 -2.30
C CYS A 125 -11.24 1.23 -3.71
N GLU A 126 -11.95 0.11 -3.85
CA GLU A 126 -12.78 -0.12 -5.02
C GLU A 126 -14.00 0.80 -4.89
N HIS A 127 -13.92 1.99 -5.50
CA HIS A 127 -15.15 2.64 -5.92
C HIS A 127 -15.58 1.91 -7.19
N GLU A 128 -16.71 1.20 -7.09
CA GLU A 128 -17.46 0.67 -8.23
C GLU A 128 -17.56 1.75 -9.31
N ILE A 129 -17.15 1.38 -10.53
CA ILE A 129 -17.40 2.14 -11.76
C ILE A 129 -18.84 1.90 -12.18
#